data_AF-A0A6S7KM30-F1
#
_entry.id   AF-A0A6S7KM30-F1
#
_cell.length_a   1.000
_cell.length_b   1.000
_cell.length_c   1.000
_cell.angle_alpha   90.00
_cell.angle_beta   90.00
_cell.angle_gamma   90.00
#
_symmetry.space_group_name_H-M   'P 1'
#
loop_
_entity.id
_entity.type
_entity.pdbx_description
1 polymer ?
#
loop_
_entity_poly.entity_id
_entity_poly.type
_entity_poly.pdbx_seq_one_letter_code
_entity_poly.pdbx_strand_id
1 'polypeptide(L)' 'MSDQEHKSEQMSLIEELMSDIDHKPLHPQNKLILYNRYVLSKISWHLTAAPLSKTW' A
#
# COMPACT_ATOMS: atom_id res chain seq x y z
N MET A 1 -5.99 11.37 -15.50
CA MET A 1 -5.06 11.29 -14.37
C MET A 1 -3.67 11.32 -14.98
N SER A 2 -2.84 12.29 -14.60
CA SER A 2 -1.43 12.28 -15.01
C SER A 2 -0.72 11.12 -14.31
N ASP A 3 0.25 10.49 -14.96
CA ASP A 3 1.06 9.42 -14.35
C ASP A 3 1.68 9.86 -13.02
N GLN A 4 1.95 11.15 -12.86
CA GLN A 4 2.50 11.73 -11.65
C GLN A 4 1.48 11.77 -10.49
N GLU A 5 0.21 12.06 -10.78
CA GLU A 5 -0.87 12.01 -9.79
C GLU A 5 -1.11 10.57 -9.34
N HIS A 6 -1.10 9.62 -10.28
CA HIS A 6 -1.27 8.21 -9.97
C HIS A 6 -0.15 7.66 -9.07
N LYS A 7 1.10 8.03 -9.35
CA LYS A 7 2.25 7.70 -8.48
C LYS A 7 2.10 8.33 -7.09
N SER A 8 1.66 9.58 -7.01
CA SER A 8 1.45 10.27 -5.74
C SER A 8 0.36 9.61 -4.88
N GLU A 9 -0.77 9.22 -5.49
CA GLU A 9 -1.83 8.46 -4.81
C GLU A 9 -1.29 7.14 -4.25
N GLN A 10 -0.51 6.40 -5.05
CA GLN A 10 0.08 5.14 -4.61
C GLN A 10 1.06 5.33 -3.44
N MET A 11 1.94 6.34 -3.51
CA MET A 11 2.89 6.64 -2.43
C MET A 11 2.16 7.02 -1.14
N SER A 12 1.13 7.86 -1.21
CA SER A 12 0.31 8.23 -0.05
C SER A 12 -0.35 7.00 0.59
N LEU A 13 -0.85 6.06 -0.23
CA LEU A 13 -1.50 4.86 0.25
C LEU A 13 -0.50 3.88 0.91
N ILE A 14 0.74 3.83 0.41
CA ILE A 14 1.81 3.07 1.04
C ILE A 14 2.16 3.67 2.40
N GLU A 15 2.38 4.98 2.48
CA GLU A 15 2.72 5.67 3.72
C GLU A 15 1.65 5.47 4.80
N GLU A 16 0.37 5.54 4.44
CA GLU A 16 -0.75 5.29 5.35
C GLU A 16 -0.72 3.85 5.90
N LEU A 17 -0.62 2.85 5.00
CA LEU A 17 -0.58 1.44 5.40
C LEU A 17 0.65 1.11 6.26
N MET A 18 1.78 1.76 6.00
CA MET A 18 2.99 1.58 6.79
C MET A 18 2.86 2.20 8.18
N SER A 19 2.35 3.43 8.26
CA SER A 19 2.08 4.13 9.51
C SER A 19 1.17 3.30 10.44
N ASP A 20 0.12 2.69 9.89
CA ASP A 20 -0.79 1.82 10.63
C ASP A 20 -0.10 0.61 11.27
N ILE A 21 0.96 0.08 10.65
CA ILE A 21 1.74 -1.05 11.18
C ILE A 21 2.75 -0.54 12.23
N ASP A 22 3.36 0.61 11.99
CA ASP A 22 4.34 1.20 12.89
C ASP A 22 3.73 1.59 14.24
N HIS A 23 2.49 2.07 14.27
CA HIS A 23 1.79 2.40 15.51
C HIS A 23 1.39 1.17 16.34
N LYS A 24 1.49 -0.05 15.79
CA LYS A 24 1.16 -1.26 16.56
C LYS A 24 2.27 -1.59 17.56
N PRO A 25 1.94 -1.98 18.81
CA PRO A 25 2.91 -2.40 19.82
C PRO A 25 3.39 -3.84 19.55
N LEU A 26 3.94 -4.07 18.36
CA LEU A 26 4.45 -5.37 17.91
C LEU A 26 5.98 -5.35 17.89
N HIS A 27 6.59 -6.52 18.11
CA HIS A 27 8.02 -6.69 17.92
C HIS A 27 8.39 -6.37 16.45
N PRO A 28 9.55 -5.72 16.18
CA PRO A 28 9.96 -5.33 14.82
C PRO A 28 9.94 -6.48 13.81
N GLN A 29 10.29 -7.70 14.22
CA GLN A 29 10.23 -8.89 13.35
C GLN A 29 8.79 -9.21 12.89
N ASN A 30 7.80 -9.02 13.78
CA ASN A 30 6.39 -9.24 13.44
C ASN A 30 5.86 -8.12 12.54
N LYS A 31 6.35 -6.89 12.73
CA LYS A 31 6.04 -5.77 11.82
C LYS A 31 6.54 -6.06 10.41
N LEU A 32 7.75 -6.59 10.26
CA LEU A 32 8.31 -7.00 8.95
C LEU A 32 7.43 -8.02 8.21
N ILE A 33 6.87 -9.00 8.94
CA ILE A 33 5.96 -9.99 8.35
C ILE A 33 4.66 -9.31 7.89
N LEU A 34 4.12 -8.38 8.68
CA LEU A 34 2.93 -7.61 8.32
C LEU A 34 3.19 -6.70 7.11
N TYR A 35 4.33 -6.03 7.05
CA TYR A 35 4.74 -5.26 5.88
C TYR A 35 4.72 -6.12 4.61
N ASN A 36 5.37 -7.28 4.66
CA ASN A 36 5.48 -8.17 3.51
C ASN A 36 4.12 -8.73 3.07
N ARG A 37 3.26 -9.14 4.01
CA ARG A 37 1.94 -9.72 3.66
C ARG A 37 0.88 -8.69 3.32
N TYR A 38 0.80 -7.59 4.08
CA TYR A 38 -0.32 -6.66 4.02
C TYR A 38 -0.05 -5.50 3.06
N VAL A 39 1.12 -4.86 3.18
CA VAL A 39 1.45 -3.68 2.36
C VAL A 39 1.70 -4.10 0.91
N LEU A 40 2.52 -5.13 0.67
CA LEU A 40 2.81 -5.57 -0.70
C LEU A 40 1.59 -6.15 -1.42
N SER A 41 0.68 -6.84 -0.72
CA SER A 41 -0.54 -7.38 -1.35
C SER A 41 -1.51 -6.26 -1.75
N LYS A 42 -1.65 -5.22 -0.93
CA LYS A 42 -2.43 -4.03 -1.25
C LYS A 42 -1.83 -3.24 -2.41
N ILE A 43 -0.51 -3.04 -2.42
CA ILE A 43 0.19 -2.42 -3.54
C ILE A 43 -0.03 -3.22 -4.83
N SER A 44 0.13 -4.54 -4.78
CA SER A 44 -0.08 -5.41 -5.93
C SER A 44 -1.50 -5.29 -6.49
N TRP A 45 -2.52 -5.25 -5.62
CA TRP A 45 -3.90 -5.03 -6.02
C TRP A 45 -4.12 -3.64 -6.65
N HIS A 46 -3.54 -2.59 -6.08
CA HIS A 46 -3.66 -1.23 -6.62
C HIS A 46 -2.91 -1.03 -7.94
N LEU A 47 -1.84 -1.78 -8.18
CA LEU A 47 -1.11 -1.76 -9.46
C LEU A 47 -1.80 -2.57 -10.55
N THR A 48 -2.49 -3.66 -10.19
CA THR A 48 -3.07 -4.59 -11.17
C THR A 48 -4.56 -4.40 -11.40
N ALA A 49 -5.36 -4.20 -10.34
CA ALA A 49 -6.82 -4.24 -10.40
C ALA A 49 -7.49 -2.85 -10.32
N ALA A 50 -6.92 -1.91 -9.56
CA ALA A 50 -7.49 -0.56 -9.43
C ALA A 50 -7.54 0.26 -10.75
N PRO A 51 -6.58 0.11 -11.70
CA PRO A 51 -6.69 0.75 -13.01
C PRO A 51 -7.82 0.13 -13.84
N LEU A 52 -8.01 -1.19 -13.75
CA LEU A 52 -9.06 -1.92 -14.46
C LEU A 52 -10.45 -1.56 -13.97
N SER A 53 -10.64 -1.27 -12.68
CA SER A 53 -11.95 -0.93 -12.12
C SER A 53 -12.37 0.52 -12.36
N LYS A 54 -11.43 1.43 -12.66
CA LYS A 54 -11.74 2.84 -12.99
C LYS A 54 -12.13 3.04 -14.47
N THR A 55 -11.93 2.03 -15.32
CA THR A 55 -12.22 2.08 -16.77
C THR A 55 -13.59 1.52 -17.17
N TRP A 56 -14.45 1.12 -16.23
CA TRP A 56 -15.83 0.67 -16.49
C TRP A 56 -16.86 1.67 -15.96
#